data_AF-A0A1V9G795-F1
#
_entry.id   AF-A0A1V9G795-F1
#
_cell.length_a   1.000
_cell.length_b   1.000
_cell.length_c   1.000
_cell.angle_alpha   90.00
_cell.angle_beta   90.00
_cell.angle_gamma   90.00
#
_symmetry.space_group_name_H-M   'P 1'
#
loop_
_entity.id
_entity.type
_entity.pdbx_description
1 polymer ?
#
loop_
_entity_poly.entity_id
_entity_poly.type
_entity_poly.pdbx_seq_one_letter_code
_entity_poly.pdbx_strand_id
1 'polypeptide(L)' 'MGDIHGAYKAMLPTTKLGTDKPLSALNILNVDTGAGHSGRLTIMDIDTKKFWQSDPLPELYQENFRQKLSG' A
#
# COMPACT_ATOMS: atom_id res chain seq x y z
N MET A 1 30.22 5.69 -1.28
CA MET A 1 29.38 5.11 -0.22
C MET A 1 28.06 4.80 -0.90
N GLY A 2 27.70 3.51 -1.01
CA GLY A 2 26.53 3.12 -1.80
C GLY A 2 25.27 3.71 -1.17
N ASP A 3 24.50 4.44 -1.96
CA ASP A 3 23.24 5.03 -1.55
C ASP A 3 22.26 3.91 -1.17
N ILE A 4 22.07 3.68 0.12
CA ILE A 4 21.00 2.80 0.60
C ILE A 4 19.67 3.54 0.49
N HIS A 5 19.15 3.71 -0.72
CA HIS A 5 17.75 4.04 -0.93
C HIS A 5 16.94 2.88 -0.33
N GLY A 6 16.19 3.15 0.75
CA GLY A 6 15.49 2.11 1.53
C GLY A 6 14.75 1.07 0.69
N ALA A 7 14.73 -0.18 1.16
CA ALA A 7 14.12 -1.28 0.44
C ALA A 7 12.59 -1.20 0.53
N TYR A 8 11.90 -1.19 -0.61
CA TYR A 8 10.45 -1.23 -0.68
C TYR A 8 9.96 -2.66 -0.90
N LYS A 9 9.06 -3.16 -0.06
CA LYS A 9 8.57 -4.53 -0.13
C LYS A 9 7.06 -4.60 0.06
N ALA A 10 6.38 -5.21 -0.91
CA ALA A 10 4.98 -5.61 -0.84
C ALA A 10 4.92 -7.13 -0.64
N MET A 11 4.51 -7.58 0.54
CA MET A 11 4.34 -9.02 0.84
C MET A 11 3.09 -9.25 1.69
N LEU A 12 2.84 -8.34 2.63
CA LEU A 12 1.63 -8.28 3.43
C LEU A 12 1.12 -6.84 3.38
N PRO A 13 -0.14 -6.62 2.97
CA PRO A 13 -0.73 -5.30 3.04
C PRO A 13 -0.66 -4.77 4.47
N THR A 14 -0.36 -3.48 4.61
CA THR A 14 -0.30 -2.83 5.93
C THR A 14 -1.61 -2.92 6.70
N THR A 15 -2.73 -3.09 6.00
CA THR A 15 -4.06 -3.30 6.60
C THR A 15 -4.11 -4.57 7.44
N LYS A 16 -3.35 -5.61 7.09
CA LYS A 16 -3.19 -6.82 7.92
C LYS A 16 -2.30 -6.60 9.15
N LEU A 17 -1.55 -5.50 9.17
CA LEU A 17 -0.72 -5.04 10.29
C LEU A 17 -1.42 -3.94 11.11
N GLY A 18 -2.71 -3.69 10.85
CA GLY A 18 -3.54 -2.76 11.62
C GLY A 18 -3.50 -1.30 11.16
N THR A 19 -2.98 -0.99 9.97
CA THR A 19 -2.94 0.38 9.44
C THR A 19 -3.22 0.45 7.94
N ASP A 20 -3.97 1.44 7.49
CA ASP A 20 -4.22 1.70 6.06
C ASP A 20 -3.19 2.65 5.43
N LYS A 21 -2.16 3.04 6.17
CA LYS A 21 -1.06 3.92 5.74
C LYS A 21 0.23 3.15 5.48
N PRO A 22 1.17 3.71 4.69
CA PRO A 22 2.51 3.15 4.57
C PRO A 22 3.16 2.93 5.93
N LEU A 23 3.87 1.81 6.07
CA LEU A 23 4.54 1.43 7.31
C LEU A 23 6.05 1.38 7.10
N SER A 24 6.80 2.08 7.96
CA SER A 24 8.26 2.05 7.97
C SER A 24 8.77 1.23 9.14
N ALA A 25 9.69 0.30 8.88
CA ALA A 25 10.39 -0.45 9.92
C ALA A 25 11.85 -0.67 9.50
N LEU A 26 12.79 -0.26 10.36
CA LEU A 26 14.23 -0.25 10.06
C LEU A 26 14.51 0.48 8.73
N ASN A 27 15.10 -0.21 7.76
CA ASN A 27 15.40 0.28 6.41
C ASN A 27 14.38 -0.19 5.34
N ILE A 28 13.22 -0.70 5.78
CA ILE A 28 12.16 -1.20 4.90
C ILE A 28 10.95 -0.28 4.99
N LEU A 29 10.42 0.07 3.81
CA LEU A 29 9.20 0.84 3.67
C LEU A 29 8.14 0.01 2.93
N ASN A 30 7.05 -0.28 3.61
CA ASN A 30 5.91 -0.99 3.03
C ASN A 30 4.86 0.03 2.55
N VAL A 31 4.71 0.13 1.23
CA VAL A 31 3.70 0.99 0.58
C VAL A 31 2.49 0.20 0.06
N ASP A 32 2.47 -1.12 0.24
CA ASP A 32 1.31 -1.95 -0.09
C ASP A 32 0.22 -1.75 0.97
N THR A 33 -0.70 -0.84 0.69
CA THR A 33 -1.85 -0.54 1.53
C THR A 33 -3.11 -1.29 1.09
N GLY A 34 -2.96 -2.40 0.35
CA GLY A 34 -4.06 -3.31 0.02
C GLY A 34 -4.92 -2.88 -1.17
N ALA A 35 -4.36 -2.16 -2.14
CA ALA A 35 -5.06 -1.71 -3.35
C ALA A 35 -5.60 -2.86 -4.23
N GLY A 36 -5.12 -4.08 -4.04
CA GLY A 36 -5.67 -5.26 -4.71
C GLY A 36 -6.97 -5.80 -4.09
N HIS A 37 -7.42 -5.23 -2.97
CA HIS A 37 -8.57 -5.68 -2.17
C HIS A 37 -9.45 -4.48 -1.78
N SER A 38 -9.67 -4.24 -0.49
CA SER A 38 -10.50 -3.15 0.04
C SER A 38 -9.68 -1.97 0.58
N GLY A 39 -8.37 -1.98 0.34
CA GLY A 39 -7.45 -0.96 0.84
C GLY A 39 -7.41 0.30 -0.02
N ARG A 40 -6.30 1.02 0.05
CA ARG A 40 -6.07 2.27 -0.68
C ARG A 40 -4.98 2.08 -1.72
N LEU A 41 -5.06 2.79 -2.85
CA LEU A 41 -3.93 2.97 -3.74
C LEU A 41 -2.97 4.00 -3.11
N THR A 42 -1.70 3.64 -3.01
CA THR A 42 -0.65 4.50 -2.44
C THR A 42 0.42 4.78 -3.49
N ILE A 43 0.79 6.05 -3.61
CA ILE A 43 1.95 6.50 -4.39
C ILE A 43 2.86 7.29 -3.45
N MET A 44 4.18 7.10 -3.60
CA MET A 44 5.18 7.75 -2.77
C MET A 44 6.33 8.28 -3.61
N ASP A 45 6.77 9.49 -3.28
CA ASP A 45 8.00 10.10 -3.77
C ASP A 45 9.21 9.49 -3.04
N ILE A 46 10.19 8.98 -3.80
CA ILE A 46 11.30 8.21 -3.25
C ILE A 46 12.28 9.08 -2.47
N ASP A 47 12.45 10.35 -2.83
CA ASP A 47 13.45 11.23 -2.24
C ASP A 47 12.91 11.88 -0.97
N THR A 48 11.67 12.38 -1.04
CA THR A 48 11.02 13.09 0.06
C THR A 48 10.26 12.18 1.01
N LYS A 49 9.97 10.94 0.59
CA LYS A 49 9.08 9.98 1.29
C LYS A 49 7.66 10.49 1.50
N LYS A 50 7.27 11.59 0.84
CA LYS A 50 5.90 12.08 0.83
C LYS A 50 5.04 11.09 0.06
N PHE A 51 3.86 10.79 0.61
CA PHE A 51 2.91 9.88 -0.02
C PHE A 51 1.53 10.51 -0.15
N TRP A 52 0.77 9.97 -1.11
CA TRP A 52 -0.62 10.29 -1.36
C TRP A 52 -1.40 8.99 -1.44
N GLN A 53 -2.63 9.01 -0.94
CA GLN A 53 -3.52 7.86 -0.99
C GLN A 53 -4.85 8.25 -1.62
N SER A 54 -5.45 7.30 -2.32
CA SER A 54 -6.85 7.39 -2.72
C SER A 54 -7.79 7.23 -1.51
N ASP A 55 -9.07 7.50 -1.74
CA ASP A 55 -10.13 6.94 -0.92
C ASP A 55 -10.11 5.40 -0.98
N PRO A 56 -10.72 4.70 -0.01
CA PRO A 56 -10.80 3.25 -0.03
C PRO A 56 -11.43 2.76 -1.34
N LEU A 57 -10.87 1.69 -1.91
CA LEU A 57 -11.37 1.13 -3.17
C LEU A 57 -12.87 0.81 -3.17
N PRO A 58 -13.49 0.29 -2.09
CA PRO A 58 -14.93 0.07 -2.07
C PRO A 58 -15.78 1.34 -2.24
N GLU A 59 -15.22 2.50 -1.91
CA GLU A 59 -15.90 3.80 -2.10
C GLU A 59 -15.77 4.31 -3.54
N LEU A 60 -14.65 4.00 -4.20
CA LEU A 60 -14.36 4.40 -5.58
C LEU A 60 -14.90 3.42 -6.63
N TYR A 61 -14.92 2.13 -6.29
CA TYR A 61 -15.28 1.02 -7.14
C TYR A 61 -16.16 0.05 -6.36
N GLN A 62 -17.48 0.18 -6.56
CA GLN A 62 -18.47 -0.66 -5.89
C GLN A 62 -18.39 -2.14 -6.31
N GLU A 63 -17.86 -2.41 -7.52
CA GLU A 63 -17.61 -3.76 -7.99
C GLU A 63 -16.16 -4.20 -7.72
N ASN A 64 -16.01 -5.20 -6.86
CA ASN A 64 -14.73 -5.87 -6.66
C ASN A 64 -14.68 -7.16 -7.49
N PHE A 65 -14.05 -7.10 -8.67
CA PHE A 65 -13.94 -8.24 -9.57
C PHE A 65 -13.18 -9.45 -9.00
N ARG A 66 -12.30 -9.25 -8.00
CA ARG A 66 -11.64 -10.36 -7.30
C ARG A 66 -12.60 -11.14 -6.40
N GLN A 67 -13.54 -10.45 -5.76
CA GLN A 67 -14.55 -11.10 -4.93
C GLN A 67 -15.66 -11.76 -5.77
N LYS A 68 -15.95 -11.21 -6.95
CA LYS A 68 -16.96 -11.75 -7.88
C LYS A 68 -16.57 -13.11 -8.49
N LEU A 69 -15.28 -13.42 -8.56
CA LEU A 69 -14.76 -14.69 -9.11
C LEU A 69 -14.50 -15.76 -8.04
N SER A 70 -14.72 -15.44 -6.75
CA SER A 70 -14.57 -16.37 -5.63
C SER A 70 -15.89 -17.01 -5.18
N GLY A 71 -16.97 -16.81 -5.94
CA GLY A 71 -18.29 -17.40 -5.72
C GLY A 71 -18.58 -18.54 -6.68
#